data_AF-R9GY30-F1
#
_entry.id   AF-R9GY30-F1
#
_cell.length_a   1.000
_cell.length_b   1.000
_cell.length_c   1.000
_cell.angle_alpha   90.00
_cell.angle_beta   90.00
_cell.angle_gamma   90.00
#
_symmetry.space_group_name_H-M   'P 1'
#
loop_
_entity.id
_entity.type
_entity.pdbx_description
1 polymer ?
#
loop_
_entity_poly.entity_id
_entity_poly.type
_entity_poly.pdbx_seq_one_letter_code
_entity_poly.pdbx_strand_id
1 'polypeptide(L)'
;MHLSTATISDIKKLGVDFDGQINPSAIFGVDFATSPKGVLILLVGGLLVGFGSRYAGGCTSGHAISGLSNLQMPSLLAVIGFFAGGLIMTHLLLPYIF
;
A
#
# COMPACT_ATOMS: atom_id res chain seq x y z
N MET A 1 18.72 -0.64 -15.29
CA MET A 1 18.28 -0.83 -13.89
C MET A 1 17.49 -2.13 -13.86
N HIS A 2 18.10 -3.23 -13.41
CA HIS A 2 17.43 -4.54 -13.34
C HIS A 2 16.99 -4.79 -11.89
N LEU A 3 15.76 -5.26 -11.68
CA LEU A 3 15.33 -5.74 -10.36
C LEU A 3 16.17 -6.95 -9.95
N SER A 4 16.42 -7.08 -8.64
CA SER A 4 17.12 -8.25 -8.12
C SER A 4 16.27 -9.53 -8.33
N THR A 5 16.93 -10.66 -8.52
CA THR A 5 16.26 -11.97 -8.67
C THR A 5 15.43 -12.34 -7.45
N ALA A 6 15.83 -11.90 -6.25
CA ALA A 6 15.06 -12.07 -5.02
C ALA A 6 13.72 -11.33 -5.09
N THR A 7 13.73 -10.06 -5.54
CA THR A 7 12.52 -9.24 -5.65
C THR A 7 11.53 -9.83 -6.66
N ILE A 8 12.01 -10.34 -7.79
CA ILE A 8 11.16 -10.98 -8.81
C ILE A 8 10.48 -12.23 -8.24
N SER A 9 11.22 -13.02 -7.45
CA SER A 9 10.68 -14.21 -6.77
C SER A 9 9.58 -13.83 -5.76
N ASP A 10 9.77 -12.76 -4.99
CA ASP A 10 8.80 -12.34 -3.98
C ASP A 10 7.53 -11.73 -4.59
N ILE A 11 7.65 -10.95 -5.68
CA ILE A 11 6.49 -10.43 -6.42
C ILE A 11 5.63 -11.58 -6.95
N LYS A 12 6.26 -12.64 -7.48
CA LYS A 12 5.53 -13.84 -7.94
C LYS A 12 4.81 -14.57 -6.81
N LYS A 13 5.38 -14.61 -5.60
CA LYS A 13 4.71 -15.19 -4.41
C LYS A 13 3.47 -14.40 -3.98
N LEU A 14 3.44 -13.11 -4.28
CA LEU A 14 2.31 -12.22 -3.99
C LEU A 14 1.18 -12.33 -5.03
N GLY A 15 1.31 -13.19 -6.05
CA GLY A 15 0.30 -13.37 -7.10
C GLY A 15 0.42 -12.38 -8.27
N VAL A 16 1.49 -11.58 -8.31
CA VAL A 16 1.64 -10.51 -9.30
C VAL A 16 2.62 -10.95 -10.40
N ASP A 17 2.18 -10.88 -11.66
CA ASP A 17 3.04 -11.19 -12.81
C ASP A 17 4.03 -10.05 -13.05
N PHE A 18 5.30 -10.39 -13.30
CA PHE A 18 6.38 -9.42 -13.52
C PHE A 18 6.74 -9.36 -15.00
N ASP A 19 6.45 -8.23 -15.62
CA ASP A 19 6.56 -7.97 -17.06
C ASP A 19 7.93 -7.40 -17.48
N GLY A 20 8.92 -7.41 -16.58
CA GLY A 20 10.27 -6.91 -16.85
C GLY A 20 10.46 -5.41 -16.66
N GLN A 21 9.41 -4.68 -16.28
CA GLN A 21 9.47 -3.27 -15.94
C GLN A 21 9.88 -3.04 -14.48
N ILE A 22 10.15 -1.80 -14.08
CA ILE A 22 10.47 -1.49 -12.68
C ILE A 22 9.27 -1.79 -11.76
N ASN A 23 8.06 -1.65 -12.28
CA ASN A 23 6.80 -1.86 -11.60
C ASN A 23 5.89 -2.79 -12.43
N PRO A 24 5.18 -3.75 -11.80
CA PRO A 24 4.31 -4.66 -12.51
C PRO A 24 3.14 -3.92 -13.18
N SER A 25 3.03 -4.00 -14.50
CA SER A 25 1.92 -3.37 -15.24
C SER A 25 0.54 -3.90 -14.85
N ALA A 26 0.46 -5.12 -14.30
CA ALA A 26 -0.78 -5.69 -13.78
C ALA A 26 -1.47 -4.83 -12.69
N ILE A 27 -0.69 -4.02 -11.95
CA ILE A 27 -1.20 -3.15 -10.87
C ILE A 27 -1.04 -1.67 -11.25
N PHE A 28 0.08 -1.31 -11.89
CA PHE A 28 0.43 0.08 -12.18
C PHE A 28 0.07 0.54 -13.59
N GLY A 29 -0.49 -0.35 -14.42
CA GLY A 29 -0.89 -0.05 -15.79
C GLY A 29 -2.15 0.81 -15.86
N VAL A 30 -2.25 1.62 -16.93
CA VAL A 30 -3.43 2.43 -17.24
C VAL A 30 -4.66 1.57 -17.54
N ASP A 31 -4.46 0.36 -18.07
CA ASP A 31 -5.52 -0.61 -18.33
C ASP A 31 -6.18 -1.08 -17.03
N PHE A 32 -5.38 -1.33 -15.97
CA PHE A 32 -5.92 -1.65 -14.66
C PHE A 32 -6.67 -0.45 -14.07
N ALA A 33 -6.08 0.74 -14.11
CA ALA A 33 -6.67 1.96 -13.55
C ALA A 33 -8.02 2.35 -14.19
N THR A 34 -8.23 2.01 -15.46
CA THR A 34 -9.48 2.28 -16.20
C THR A 34 -10.46 1.10 -16.17
N SER A 35 -10.02 -0.08 -15.74
CA SER A 35 -10.90 -1.24 -15.57
C SER A 35 -11.94 -1.01 -14.45
N PRO A 36 -13.16 -1.56 -14.54
CA PRO A 36 -14.18 -1.42 -13.50
C PRO A 36 -13.69 -1.89 -12.11
N LYS A 37 -12.89 -2.96 -12.09
CA LYS A 37 -12.28 -3.51 -10.86
C LYS A 37 -11.24 -2.54 -10.27
N GLY A 38 -10.33 -2.03 -11.10
CA GLY A 38 -9.30 -1.10 -10.63
C GLY A 38 -9.87 0.24 -10.17
N VAL A 39 -10.86 0.78 -10.89
CA VAL A 39 -11.59 2.00 -10.46
C VAL A 39 -12.25 1.78 -9.10
N LEU A 40 -12.92 0.64 -8.89
CA LEU A 40 -13.56 0.34 -7.61
C LEU A 40 -12.54 0.25 -6.46
N ILE A 41 -11.41 -0.42 -6.69
CA ILE A 41 -10.33 -0.54 -5.69
C ILE A 41 -9.72 0.82 -5.38
N LEU A 42 -9.43 1.63 -6.39
CA LEU A 42 -8.84 2.97 -6.21
C LEU A 42 -9.80 3.92 -5.49
N LEU A 43 -11.09 3.88 -5.81
CA LEU A 43 -12.10 4.70 -5.12
C LEU A 43 -12.25 4.30 -3.66
N VAL A 44 -12.45 3.01 -3.38
CA VAL A 44 -12.62 2.51 -2.00
C VAL A 44 -11.34 2.72 -1.20
N GLY A 45 -10.19 2.38 -1.77
CA GLY A 45 -8.88 2.58 -1.14
C GLY A 45 -8.59 4.06 -0.87
N GLY A 46 -8.82 4.93 -1.85
CA GLY A 46 -8.64 6.38 -1.70
C GLY A 46 -9.54 6.98 -0.62
N LEU A 47 -10.80 6.55 -0.57
CA LEU A 47 -11.75 6.95 0.46
C LEU A 47 -11.29 6.49 1.86
N LEU A 48 -10.89 5.22 2.00
CA LEU A 48 -10.40 4.66 3.27
C LEU A 48 -9.15 5.39 3.77
N VAL A 49 -8.20 5.68 2.89
CA VAL A 49 -6.97 6.42 3.24
C VAL A 49 -7.29 7.86 3.62
N GLY A 50 -8.15 8.54 2.83
CA GLY A 50 -8.58 9.91 3.10
C GLY A 50 -9.30 10.02 4.44
N PHE A 51 -10.29 9.16 4.68
CA PHE A 51 -11.01 9.08 5.95
C PHE A 51 -10.07 8.73 7.12
N GLY A 52 -9.24 7.70 6.96
CA GLY A 52 -8.31 7.25 7.99
C GLY A 52 -7.29 8.30 8.41
N SER A 53 -6.74 9.06 7.46
CA SER A 53 -5.82 10.17 7.77
C SER A 53 -6.50 11.28 8.56
N ARG A 54 -7.75 11.63 8.23
CA ARG A 54 -8.52 12.59 9.03
C ARG A 54 -8.89 12.07 10.40
N TYR A 55 -9.26 10.79 10.51
CA TYR A 55 -9.55 10.14 11.79
C TYR A 55 -8.31 10.09 12.71
N ALA A 56 -7.12 9.83 12.15
CA ALA A 56 -5.85 9.84 12.88
C ALA A 56 -5.40 11.26 13.29
N GLY A 57 -6.02 12.31 12.75
CA GLY A 57 -5.63 13.70 13.01
C GLY A 57 -4.35 14.12 12.27
N GLY A 58 -3.93 13.39 11.23
CA GLY A 58 -2.67 13.64 10.53
C GLY A 58 -2.39 12.68 9.38
N CYS A 59 -1.27 12.89 8.69
CA CYS A 59 -0.80 11.99 7.65
C CYS A 59 0.20 10.96 8.21
N THR A 60 0.42 9.88 7.46
CA THR A 60 1.36 8.81 7.81
C THR A 60 2.78 9.35 8.06
N SER A 61 3.28 10.21 7.17
CA SER A 61 4.61 10.81 7.28
C SER A 61 4.73 11.75 8.49
N GLY A 62 3.68 12.51 8.82
CA GLY A 62 3.67 13.40 9.98
C GLY A 62 3.76 12.64 11.30
N HIS A 63 2.98 11.57 11.47
CA HIS A 63 3.05 10.73 12.66
C HIS A 63 4.38 9.95 12.75
N ALA A 64 4.90 9.44 11.63
CA ALA A 64 6.12 8.64 11.61
C ALA A 64 7.40 9.48 11.78
N ILE A 65 7.49 10.64 11.12
CA ILE A 65 8.71 11.47 11.14
C ILE A 65 8.70 12.37 12.37
N SER A 66 7.78 13.33 12.43
CA SER A 66 7.77 14.34 13.50
C SER A 66 7.17 13.81 14.80
N GLY A 67 6.02 13.11 14.71
CA GLY A 67 5.29 12.65 15.89
C GLY A 67 6.05 11.60 16.71
N LEU A 68 6.62 10.60 16.05
CA LEU A 68 7.40 9.55 16.70
C LEU A 68 8.74 10.08 17.21
N SER A 69 9.40 10.99 16.48
CA SER A 69 10.64 11.65 16.96
C SER A 69 10.42 12.46 18.22
N ASN A 70 9.21 13.00 18.42
CA ASN A 70 8.83 13.72 19.63
C ASN A 70 8.17 12.82 20.70
N LEU A 71 8.28 11.49 20.57
CA LEU A 71 7.76 10.46 21.48
C LEU A 71 6.27 10.62 21.82
N GLN A 72 5.46 11.08 20.86
CA GLN A 72 4.02 11.20 21.06
C GLN A 72 3.36 9.82 21.04
N MET A 73 2.79 9.40 22.18
CA MET A 73 2.03 8.14 22.29
C MET A 73 0.90 7.99 21.25
N PRO A 74 0.13 9.05 20.91
CA PRO A 74 -0.86 8.97 19.84
C PRO A 74 -0.25 8.65 18.47
N SER A 75 0.93 9.22 18.18
CA SER A 75 1.63 8.99 16.92
C SER A 75 2.20 7.58 16.84
N LEU A 76 2.70 7.03 17.95
CA LEU A 76 3.11 5.62 18.00
C LEU A 76 1.95 4.67 17.67
N LEU A 77 0.78 4.90 18.26
CA LEU A 77 -0.41 4.08 18.01
C LEU A 77 -0.89 4.20 16.55
N ALA A 78 -0.90 5.42 16.01
CA ALA A 78 -1.24 5.66 14.60
C ALA A 78 -0.30 4.92 13.65
N VAL A 79 1.03 4.99 13.90
CA VAL A 79 2.03 4.30 13.08
C VAL A 79 1.87 2.79 13.12
N ILE A 80 1.65 2.20 14.31
CA ILE A 80 1.38 0.76 14.43
C ILE A 80 0.14 0.36 13.62
N GLY A 81 -0.93 1.16 13.69
CA GLY A 81 -2.14 0.93 12.90
C GLY A 81 -1.89 1.00 11.39
N PHE A 82 -1.14 2.00 10.91
CA PHE A 82 -0.79 2.12 9.50
C PHE A 82 0.04 0.93 8.99
N PHE A 83 1.04 0.49 9.77
CA PHE A 83 1.85 -0.67 9.41
C PHE A 83 1.05 -1.97 9.43
N ALA A 84 0.22 -2.19 10.46
CA ALA A 84 -0.64 -3.35 10.53
C ALA A 84 -1.61 -3.40 9.34
N GLY A 85 -2.24 -2.28 8.98
CA GLY A 85 -3.10 -2.17 7.81
C GLY A 85 -2.37 -2.49 6.50
N GLY A 86 -1.14 -1.97 6.32
CA GLY A 86 -0.32 -2.25 5.15
C GLY A 86 0.10 -3.73 5.03
N LEU A 87 0.43 -4.37 6.15
CA LEU A 87 0.75 -5.80 6.21
C LEU A 87 -0.47 -6.66 5.89
N ILE A 88 -1.64 -6.33 6.46
CA ILE A 88 -2.91 -7.01 6.16
C ILE A 88 -3.24 -6.87 4.67
N MET A 89 -3.11 -5.65 4.12
CA MET A 89 -3.36 -5.44 2.69
C MET A 89 -2.43 -6.28 1.83
N THR A 90 -1.13 -6.27 2.11
CA THR A 90 -0.12 -6.96 1.28
C THR A 90 -0.21 -8.48 1.38
N HIS A 91 -0.36 -9.03 2.59
CA HIS A 91 -0.30 -10.49 2.79
C HIS A 91 -1.65 -11.17 2.72
N LEU A 92 -2.75 -10.46 3.00
CA LEU A 92 -4.08 -11.07 3.09
C LEU A 92 -5.04 -10.59 2.01
N LEU A 93 -4.97 -9.36 1.52
CA LEU A 93 -5.92 -8.87 0.52
C LEU A 93 -5.37 -8.96 -0.91
N LEU A 94 -4.12 -8.54 -1.10
CA LEU A 94 -3.46 -8.49 -2.40
C LEU A 94 -3.53 -9.83 -3.17
N PRO A 95 -3.21 -11.02 -2.59
CA PRO A 95 -3.27 -12.29 -3.31
C PRO A 95 -4.69 -12.79 -3.62
N TYR A 96 -5.74 -12.18 -3.06
CA TYR A 96 -7.13 -12.49 -3.41
C TYR A 96 -7.70 -11.48 -4.41
N ILE A 97 -7.10 -10.28 -4.47
CA ILE A 97 -7.48 -9.23 -5.40
C ILE A 97 -6.79 -9.41 -6.74
N PHE A 98 -5.55 -9.91 -6.77
CA PHE A 98 -4.76 -10.14 -7.99
C PHE A 98 -4.38 -11.60 -8.09
#